data_AF-A0AAW1LSI0-F1
#
_entry.id   AF-A0AAW1LSI0-F1
#
_cell.length_a   1.000
_cell.length_b   1.000
_cell.length_c   1.000
_cell.angle_alpha   90.00
_cell.angle_beta   90.00
_cell.angle_gamma   90.00
#
_symmetry.space_group_name_H-M   'P 1'
#
loop_
_entity.id
_entity.type
_entity.pdbx_description
1 polymer ?
#
loop_
_entity_poly.entity_id
_entity_poly.type
_entity_poly.pdbx_seq_one_letter_code
_entity_poly.pdbx_strand_id
1 'polypeptide(L)'
;MPQDNPADIISRGMYASKLADSNLWWHGPNFLHNTDINHIPYDIPMHTEIPEEKKSSTALIILQQDKGSIFNRYSSLSRLIRVIAYCIRFSNNASSRYRNINRRIYCGPLTLDEVNATKIRLIKIVLTEEFIADHSLSMK
;
A
#
# COMPACT_ATOMS: atom_id res chain seq x y z
N MET A 1 20.79 -4.27 24.13
CA MET A 1 20.67 -5.53 24.90
C MET A 1 19.22 -5.68 25.36
N PRO A 2 18.72 -6.86 25.76
CA PRO A 2 17.30 -7.07 26.09
C PRO A 2 16.75 -6.24 27.27
N GLN A 3 17.63 -5.58 28.04
CA GLN A 3 17.27 -4.83 29.25
C GLN A 3 16.79 -3.40 28.99
N ASP A 4 16.86 -2.91 27.75
CA ASP A 4 16.50 -1.53 27.38
C ASP A 4 15.06 -1.40 26.84
N ASN A 5 14.30 -2.50 26.78
CA ASN A 5 12.91 -2.49 26.32
C ASN A 5 11.97 -2.21 27.50
N PRO A 6 11.26 -1.07 27.55
CA PRO A 6 10.31 -0.80 28.63
C PRO A 6 9.19 -1.84 28.69
N ALA A 7 8.79 -2.46 27.57
CA ALA A 7 7.77 -3.50 27.56
C ALA A 7 8.20 -4.81 28.27
N ASP A 8 9.50 -5.06 28.39
CA ASP A 8 10.02 -6.23 29.11
C ASP A 8 9.71 -6.16 30.62
N ILE A 9 9.53 -4.96 31.16
CA ILE A 9 9.26 -4.73 32.58
C ILE A 9 7.92 -5.35 33.01
N ILE A 10 6.87 -5.13 32.21
CA ILE A 10 5.53 -5.65 32.52
C ILE A 10 5.42 -7.12 32.09
N SER A 11 6.01 -7.50 30.96
CA SER A 11 5.93 -8.89 30.47
C SER A 11 6.62 -9.90 31.39
N ARG A 12 7.55 -9.45 32.25
CA ARG A 12 8.21 -10.27 33.29
C ARG A 12 7.53 -10.21 34.66
N GLY A 13 6.36 -9.57 34.76
CA GLY A 13 5.52 -9.62 35.96
C GLY A 13 5.88 -8.60 37.05
N MET A 14 6.37 -7.42 36.70
CA MET A 14 6.65 -6.38 37.70
C MET A 14 5.36 -5.83 38.34
N TYR A 15 5.38 -5.64 39.66
CA TYR A 15 4.26 -5.06 40.40
C TYR A 15 4.00 -3.60 40.00
N ALA A 16 2.72 -3.21 39.91
CA ALA A 16 2.31 -1.87 39.51
C ALA A 16 2.87 -0.75 40.40
N SER A 17 3.06 -1.01 41.70
CA SER A 17 3.70 -0.07 42.62
C SER A 17 5.14 0.24 42.25
N LYS A 18 5.90 -0.74 41.75
CA LYS A 18 7.27 -0.54 41.28
C LYS A 18 7.34 0.07 39.87
N LEU A 19 6.28 -0.09 39.07
CA LEU A 19 6.18 0.52 37.74
C LEU A 19 6.06 2.05 37.84
N ALA A 20 5.36 2.55 38.86
CA ALA A 20 5.24 3.99 39.11
C ALA A 20 6.61 4.67 39.22
N ASP A 21 7.58 4.00 39.84
CA ASP A 21 8.94 4.51 40.03
C ASP A 21 9.90 4.15 38.88
N SER A 22 9.40 3.50 37.81
CA SER A 22 10.26 3.03 36.72
C SER A 22 10.62 4.15 35.75
N ASN A 23 11.85 4.65 35.87
CA ASN A 23 12.35 5.67 34.95
C ASN A 23 12.39 5.18 33.49
N LEU A 24 12.74 3.91 33.26
CA LEU A 24 12.80 3.32 31.92
C LEU A 24 11.42 3.21 31.25
N TRP A 25 10.35 2.94 32.01
CA TRP A 25 8.99 2.88 31.46
C TRP A 25 8.48 4.25 31.03
N TRP A 26 8.68 5.26 31.88
CA TRP A 26 8.14 6.60 31.64
C TRP A 26 8.99 7.44 30.69
N HIS A 27 10.31 7.28 30.72
CA HIS A 27 11.23 8.11 29.94
C HIS A 27 11.90 7.34 28.80
N GLY A 28 11.76 6.02 28.73
CA GLY A 28 12.42 5.21 27.72
C GLY A 28 13.94 5.07 27.96
N PRO A 29 14.63 4.29 27.12
CA PRO A 29 16.05 4.05 27.27
C PRO A 29 16.90 5.26 26.87
N ASN A 30 18.03 5.45 27.57
CA ASN A 30 18.91 6.60 27.42
C ASN A 30 19.46 6.80 26.00
N PHE A 31 19.59 5.73 25.20
CA PHE A 31 20.07 5.84 23.81
C PHE A 31 19.11 6.61 22.89
N LEU A 32 17.82 6.74 23.26
CA LEU A 32 16.87 7.58 22.51
C LEU A 32 17.09 9.08 22.79
N HIS A 33 17.66 9.40 23.96
CA HIS A 33 17.94 10.78 24.38
C HIS A 33 19.33 11.26 23.97
N ASN A 34 20.24 10.32 23.65
CA ASN A 34 21.55 10.65 23.13
C ASN A 34 21.47 10.98 21.62
N THR A 35 21.79 12.23 21.27
CA THR A 35 21.94 12.70 19.89
C THR A 35 23.22 12.21 19.20
N ASP A 36 24.11 11.53 19.93
CA ASP A 36 25.29 10.89 19.36
C ASP A 36 24.90 9.60 18.61
N ILE A 37 24.74 9.74 17.30
CA ILE A 37 24.40 8.69 16.32
C ILE A 37 25.44 7.55 16.31
N ASN A 38 26.60 7.76 16.94
CA ASN A 38 27.73 6.84 16.95
C ASN A 38 27.54 5.58 17.82
N HIS A 39 26.46 5.49 18.62
CA HIS A 39 26.25 4.38 19.55
C HIS A 39 25.26 3.32 19.06
N ILE A 40 24.76 3.44 17.82
CA ILE A 40 24.05 2.34 17.16
C ILE A 40 25.14 1.46 16.53
N PRO A 41 25.30 0.18 16.90
CA PRO A 41 26.15 -0.72 16.16
C PRO A 41 25.49 -0.97 14.80
N TYR A 42 25.74 -0.07 13.84
CA TYR A 42 25.45 -0.27 12.44
C TYR A 42 26.55 -1.15 11.84
N ASP A 43 26.72 -2.36 12.38
CA ASP A 43 27.30 -3.46 11.59
C ASP A 43 26.17 -4.01 10.71
N ILE A 44 25.66 -3.17 9.81
CA ILE A 44 25.04 -3.66 8.61
C ILE A 44 26.22 -3.89 7.67
N PRO A 45 26.54 -5.14 7.29
CA PRO A 45 27.53 -5.35 6.25
C PRO A 45 27.07 -4.52 5.05
N MET A 46 27.87 -3.52 4.70
CA MET A 46 27.69 -2.75 3.49
C MET A 46 28.00 -3.72 2.36
N HIS A 47 26.98 -4.48 1.94
CA HIS A 47 27.04 -5.29 0.74
C HIS A 47 27.11 -4.31 -0.42
N THR A 48 28.33 -3.93 -0.79
CA THR A 48 28.68 -3.11 -1.97
C THR A 48 28.56 -3.94 -3.25
N GLU A 49 27.51 -4.73 -3.36
CA GLU A 49 27.05 -5.29 -4.61
C GLU A 49 25.58 -4.92 -4.68
N ILE A 50 25.30 -3.76 -5.28
CA ILE A 50 24.01 -3.49 -5.89
C ILE A 50 23.95 -4.51 -7.02
N PRO A 51 23.11 -5.56 -6.96
CA PRO A 51 22.83 -6.32 -8.17
C PRO A 51 22.20 -5.31 -9.09
N GLU A 52 22.85 -5.14 -10.24
CA GLU A 52 22.42 -4.40 -11.41
C GLU A 52 20.93 -4.08 -11.35
N GLU A 53 20.60 -2.81 -11.54
CA GLU A 53 19.26 -2.30 -11.81
C GLU A 53 18.50 -3.34 -12.65
N LYS A 54 17.77 -4.24 -11.97
CA LYS A 54 16.80 -5.09 -12.61
C LYS A 54 15.78 -4.07 -13.03
N LYS A 55 15.91 -3.60 -14.27
CA LYS A 55 14.82 -3.02 -15.06
C LYS A 55 13.61 -3.78 -14.56
N SER A 56 12.75 -3.09 -13.84
CA SER A 56 11.56 -3.70 -13.26
C SER A 56 10.84 -4.30 -14.44
N SER A 57 11.11 -5.57 -14.69
CA SER A 57 10.34 -6.38 -15.58
C SER A 57 9.04 -6.37 -14.84
N THR A 58 8.14 -5.52 -15.28
CA THR A 58 6.74 -5.60 -14.94
C THR A 58 6.35 -7.00 -15.37
N ALA A 59 6.57 -7.95 -14.46
CA ALA A 59 5.98 -9.26 -14.51
C ALA A 59 4.50 -8.95 -14.36
N LEU A 60 3.85 -8.71 -15.51
CA LEU A 60 2.43 -8.86 -15.65
C LEU A 60 2.18 -10.30 -15.28
N ILE A 61 1.91 -10.55 -14.00
CA ILE A 61 1.28 -11.79 -13.58
C ILE A 61 -0.10 -11.71 -14.21
N ILE A 62 -0.21 -12.24 -15.43
CA ILE A 62 -1.49 -12.56 -16.04
C ILE A 62 -2.02 -13.70 -15.19
N LEU A 63 -2.68 -13.35 -14.09
CA LEU A 63 -3.57 -14.28 -13.43
C LEU A 63 -4.66 -14.57 -14.47
N GLN A 64 -4.49 -15.65 -15.23
CA GLN A 64 -5.60 -16.36 -15.86
C GLN A 64 -6.48 -16.88 -14.72
N GLN A 65 -7.16 -15.96 -14.06
CA GLN A 65 -8.28 -16.29 -13.22
C GLN A 65 -9.49 -16.12 -14.11
N ASP A 66 -9.96 -17.26 -14.60
CA ASP A 66 -11.34 -17.49 -15.01
C ASP A 66 -12.28 -17.24 -13.82
N LYS A 67 -12.32 -15.99 -13.40
CA LYS A 67 -13.22 -15.46 -12.40
C LYS A 67 -13.95 -14.39 -13.16
N GLY A 68 -15.07 -14.80 -13.77
CA GLY A 68 -15.86 -14.07 -14.76
C GLY A 68 -15.94 -12.56 -14.58
N SER A 69 -16.30 -11.87 -15.67
CA SER A 69 -16.21 -10.42 -15.84
C SER A 69 -16.49 -9.63 -14.56
N ILE A 70 -15.70 -8.59 -14.28
CA ILE A 70 -15.73 -7.82 -13.01
C ILE A 70 -17.15 -7.37 -12.62
N PHE A 71 -18.03 -7.20 -13.61
CA PHE A 71 -19.44 -6.90 -13.47
C PHE A 71 -20.22 -7.95 -12.66
N ASN A 72 -19.87 -9.24 -12.78
CA ASN A 72 -20.53 -10.33 -12.07
C ASN A 72 -20.20 -10.39 -10.57
N ARG A 73 -19.16 -9.66 -10.12
CA ARG A 73 -18.75 -9.62 -8.71
C ARG A 73 -19.53 -8.59 -7.88
N TYR A 74 -20.39 -7.80 -8.52
CA TYR A 74 -21.13 -6.72 -7.87
C TYR A 74 -22.61 -6.80 -8.25
N SER A 75 -23.50 -6.80 -7.25
CA SER A 75 -24.95 -6.77 -7.46
C SER A 75 -25.50 -5.41 -7.92
N SER A 76 -24.66 -4.37 -7.95
CA SER A 76 -25.03 -3.03 -8.39
C SER A 76 -23.91 -2.37 -9.17
N LEU A 77 -24.23 -1.93 -10.39
CA LEU A 77 -23.32 -1.15 -11.23
C LEU A 77 -22.87 0.14 -10.52
N SER A 78 -23.77 0.78 -9.77
CA SER A 78 -23.44 2.00 -9.01
C SER A 78 -22.36 1.73 -7.95
N ARG A 79 -22.41 0.58 -7.28
CA ARG A 79 -21.41 0.14 -6.30
C ARG A 79 -20.09 -0.17 -6.98
N LEU A 80 -20.11 -0.90 -8.10
CA LEU A 80 -18.93 -1.19 -8.91
C LEU A 80 -18.19 0.10 -9.32
N ILE A 81 -18.92 1.07 -9.89
CA ILE A 81 -18.36 2.36 -10.32
C ILE A 81 -17.70 3.07 -9.14
N ARG A 82 -18.37 3.17 -7.99
CA ARG A 82 -17.80 3.84 -6.81
C ARG A 82 -16.53 3.17 -6.32
N VAL A 83 -16.52 1.84 -6.23
CA VAL A 83 -15.35 1.08 -5.77
C VAL A 83 -14.17 1.27 -6.72
N ILE A 84 -14.37 1.12 -8.03
CA ILE A 84 -13.30 1.33 -9.01
C ILE A 84 -12.81 2.77 -9.00
N ALA A 85 -13.69 3.75 -8.87
CA ALA A 85 -13.30 5.15 -8.81
C ALA A 85 -12.40 5.44 -7.59
N TYR A 86 -12.72 4.87 -6.43
CA TYR A 86 -11.84 4.94 -5.25
C TYR A 86 -10.51 4.23 -5.44
N CYS A 87 -10.48 3.06 -6.08
CA CYS A 87 -9.23 2.36 -6.41
C CYS A 87 -8.33 3.21 -7.33
N ILE A 88 -8.91 3.84 -8.35
CA ILE A 88 -8.18 4.74 -9.25
C ILE A 88 -7.65 5.96 -8.48
N ARG A 89 -8.47 6.59 -7.65
CA ARG A 89 -8.05 7.72 -6.80
C ARG A 89 -6.91 7.33 -5.88
N PHE A 90 -7.01 6.19 -5.19
CA PHE A 90 -5.96 5.68 -4.33
C PHE A 90 -4.66 5.47 -5.10
N SER A 91 -4.71 4.82 -6.26
CA SER A 91 -3.55 4.61 -7.11
C SER A 91 -2.91 5.94 -7.54
N ASN A 92 -3.71 6.95 -7.85
CA ASN A 92 -3.22 8.27 -8.22
C ASN A 92 -2.56 9.00 -7.04
N ASN A 93 -3.15 8.90 -5.85
CA ASN A 93 -2.61 9.48 -4.62
C ASN A 93 -1.32 8.77 -4.14
N ALA A 94 -1.21 7.45 -4.32
CA ALA A 94 -0.07 6.66 -3.86
C ALA A 94 1.15 6.69 -4.81
N SER A 95 0.92 6.98 -6.09
CA SER A 95 1.97 6.92 -7.12
C SER A 95 3.02 8.02 -6.97
N SER A 96 4.30 7.62 -6.89
CA SER A 96 5.46 8.53 -6.89
C SER A 96 5.51 9.41 -8.15
N ARG A 97 4.97 8.94 -9.28
CA ARG A 97 4.89 9.72 -10.53
C ARG A 97 4.02 10.97 -10.40
N TYR A 98 3.15 11.01 -9.38
CA TYR A 98 2.28 12.13 -9.08
C TYR A 98 2.63 12.85 -7.76
N ARG A 99 3.75 12.47 -7.11
CA ARG A 99 4.35 13.16 -5.96
C ARG A 99 5.05 14.44 -6.43
N ASN A 100 4.30 15.37 -6.99
CA ASN A 100 4.72 16.75 -7.03
C ASN A 100 4.27 17.37 -5.69
N ILE A 101 5.17 17.99 -4.93
CA ILE A 101 4.87 18.56 -3.59
C ILE A 101 3.67 19.52 -3.62
N ASN A 102 3.40 20.12 -4.78
CA ASN A 102 2.29 21.05 -5.00
C ASN A 102 0.97 20.41 -5.48
N ARG A 103 0.88 19.08 -5.58
CA ARG A 103 -0.38 18.42 -5.98
C ARG A 103 -1.30 18.20 -4.79
N ARG A 104 -2.56 18.62 -4.95
CA ARG A 104 -3.63 18.31 -4.00
C ARG A 104 -3.88 16.81 -3.98
N ILE A 105 -3.75 16.22 -2.80
CA ILE A 105 -4.23 14.86 -2.51
C ILE A 105 -5.76 14.92 -2.59
N TYR A 106 -6.37 14.06 -3.40
CA TYR A 106 -7.83 14.00 -3.47
C TYR A 106 -8.38 13.34 -2.20
N CYS A 107 -9.16 14.10 -1.43
CA CYS A 107 -9.85 13.64 -0.22
C CYS A 107 -11.35 14.00 -0.29
N GLY A 108 -12.19 13.28 0.47
CA GLY A 108 -13.63 13.53 0.54
C GLY A 108 -14.49 12.71 -0.45
N PRO A 109 -15.74 13.13 -0.73
CA PRO A 109 -16.65 12.43 -1.64
C PRO A 109 -16.09 12.29 -3.06
N LEU A 110 -16.60 11.30 -3.80
CA LEU A 110 -16.30 11.15 -5.23
C LEU A 110 -16.87 12.33 -6.02
N THR A 111 -16.04 12.93 -6.88
CA THR A 111 -16.52 13.96 -7.80
C THR A 111 -17.29 13.32 -8.96
N LEU A 112 -18.14 14.10 -9.61
CA LEU A 112 -18.88 13.66 -10.79
C LEU A 112 -17.91 13.24 -11.92
N ASP A 113 -16.79 13.94 -12.05
CA ASP A 113 -15.77 13.65 -13.07
C ASP A 113 -15.11 12.30 -12.84
N GLU A 114 -14.76 11.95 -11.60
CA GLU A 114 -14.18 10.65 -11.27
C GLU A 114 -15.18 9.51 -11.55
N VAL A 115 -16.45 9.74 -11.24
CA VAL A 115 -17.53 8.79 -11.53
C VAL A 115 -17.68 8.60 -13.04
N ASN A 116 -17.73 9.68 -13.81
CA ASN A 116 -17.90 9.63 -15.27
C ASN A 116 -16.68 9.02 -15.97
N ALA A 117 -15.46 9.40 -15.56
CA ALA A 117 -14.23 8.79 -16.05
C ALA A 117 -14.20 7.28 -15.79
N THR A 118 -14.66 6.85 -14.62
CA THR A 118 -14.75 5.43 -14.26
C THR A 118 -15.78 4.70 -15.13
N LYS A 119 -16.97 5.29 -15.37
CA LYS A 119 -17.97 4.72 -16.28
C LYS A 119 -17.41 4.51 -17.68
N ILE A 120 -16.76 5.53 -18.25
CA ILE A 120 -16.16 5.44 -19.59
C ILE A 120 -15.13 4.31 -19.63
N ARG A 121 -14.32 4.16 -18.58
CA ARG A 121 -13.32 3.10 -18.52
C ARG A 121 -13.92 1.70 -18.43
N LEU A 122 -14.99 1.53 -17.66
CA LEU A 122 -15.75 0.28 -17.59
C LEU A 122 -16.38 -0.08 -18.93
N ILE A 123 -16.98 0.88 -19.63
CA ILE A 123 -17.52 0.66 -20.98
C ILE A 123 -16.43 0.18 -21.94
N LYS A 124 -15.26 0.82 -21.91
CA LYS A 124 -14.12 0.41 -22.73
C LYS A 124 -13.68 -1.04 -22.44
N ILE A 125 -13.70 -1.46 -21.16
CA ILE A 125 -13.36 -2.85 -20.79
C ILE A 125 -14.34 -3.84 -21.40
N VAL A 126 -15.66 -3.60 -21.27
CA VAL A 126 -16.68 -4.49 -21.88
C VAL A 126 -16.52 -4.54 -23.38
N LEU A 127 -16.38 -3.38 -24.04
CA LEU A 127 -16.20 -3.32 -25.48
C LEU A 127 -14.95 -4.08 -25.94
N THR A 128 -13.86 -4.02 -25.18
CA THR A 128 -12.65 -4.80 -25.49
C THR A 128 -12.84 -6.29 -25.25
N GLU A 129 -13.60 -6.70 -24.23
CA GLU A 129 -13.91 -8.12 -23.97
C GLU A 129 -14.74 -8.72 -25.12
N GLU A 130 -15.78 -8.01 -25.56
CA GLU A 130 -16.65 -8.44 -26.68
C GLU A 130 -15.90 -8.45 -28.02
N PHE A 131 -15.11 -7.40 -28.31
CA PHE A 131 -14.33 -7.34 -29.55
C PHE A 131 -13.32 -8.50 -29.66
N ILE A 132 -12.72 -8.92 -28.54
CA ILE A 132 -11.82 -10.07 -28.50
C ILE A 132 -12.61 -11.38 -28.73
N ALA A 133 -13.82 -11.48 -28.16
CA ALA A 133 -14.68 -12.65 -28.33
C ALA A 133 -15.10 -12.84 -29.80
N ASP A 134 -15.57 -11.78 -30.46
CA ASP A 134 -15.99 -11.83 -31.87
C ASP A 134 -14.83 -12.22 -32.81
N HIS A 135 -13.63 -11.69 -32.58
CA HIS A 135 -12.47 -12.02 -33.41
C HIS A 135 -12.01 -13.47 -33.22
N SER A 136 -12.19 -14.04 -32.03
CA SER A 136 -11.90 -15.46 -31.76
C SER A 136 -12.88 -16.43 -32.40
N LEU A 137 -14.13 -16.00 -32.63
CA LEU A 137 -15.18 -16.77 -33.29
C LEU A 137 -15.06 -16.75 -34.82
N SER A 138 -14.53 -15.66 -35.40
CA SER A 138 -14.36 -15.52 -36.86
C SER A 138 -13.12 -16.24 -37.44
N MET A 139 -12.25 -16.81 -36.60
CA MET A 139 -11.06 -17.58 -37.02
C MET A 139 -11.22 -19.11 -36.86
N LYS A 140 -12.45 -19.61 -36.74
CA LYS A 140 -12.82 -21.03 -36.87
C LYS A 140 -13.68 -21.24 -38.10
#